data_AF-A0A101MEW5-F1
#
_entry.id   AF-A0A101MEW5-F1
#
_cell.length_a   1.000
_cell.length_b   1.000
_cell.length_c   1.000
_cell.angle_alpha   90.00
_cell.angle_beta   90.00
_cell.angle_gamma   90.00
#
_symmetry.space_group_name_H-M   'P 1'
#
loop_
_entity.id
_entity.type
_entity.pdbx_description
1 polymer ?
#
loop_
_entity_poly.entity_id
_entity_poly.type
_entity_poly.pdbx_seq_one_letter_code
_entity_poly.pdbx_strand_id
1 'polypeptide(L)'
;MTKERTFKRPIPPSLNRVAQIGPSNHVNSPSSGTPTFHTWPFMSADPNDSASQVLICGRHNYNIKAQDEHLASMEDIVSHLELLPVIDKRLHEYYSFSQVALVPRPIVLQLITSIRIGLAAAGYIKEERADEISIHHGSRLAEDILRSSSSEVDITPDLDLEAFCALFGGANFRIETLGLLYTMAARSSLYVIGHGHDKYQDDGFIREMGWYGNLSLRLARELAPQTTDIMTWLAHENLQLTTLFEGDAMS
;
A
#
# COMPACT_ATOMS: atom_id res chain seq x y z
N MET A 1 9.52 11.89 -56.64
CA MET A 1 10.94 12.17 -56.35
C MET A 1 11.19 11.94 -54.88
N THR A 2 11.88 10.85 -54.62
CA THR A 2 12.17 10.19 -53.34
C THR A 2 13.24 10.95 -52.56
N LYS A 3 13.17 10.95 -51.22
CA LYS A 3 14.34 11.03 -50.32
C LYS A 3 13.97 10.52 -48.92
N GLU A 4 14.07 9.21 -48.76
CA GLU A 4 14.21 8.55 -47.46
C GLU A 4 15.53 8.97 -46.79
N ARG A 5 15.50 9.26 -45.49
CA ARG A 5 16.71 9.37 -44.66
C ARG A 5 16.69 8.27 -43.62
N THR A 6 17.50 7.25 -43.90
CA THR A 6 17.84 6.11 -43.05
C THR A 6 18.72 6.56 -41.89
N PHE A 7 18.30 6.36 -40.65
CA PHE A 7 19.19 6.46 -39.47
C PHE A 7 19.62 5.06 -39.04
N LYS A 8 20.93 4.80 -39.18
CA LYS A 8 21.60 3.57 -38.76
C LYS A 8 21.96 3.64 -37.27
N ARG A 9 21.60 2.58 -36.54
CA ARG A 9 22.00 2.25 -35.16
C ARG A 9 23.42 1.68 -35.14
N PRO A 10 24.29 1.99 -34.16
CA PRO A 10 25.51 1.23 -33.90
C PRO A 10 25.48 0.49 -32.56
N ILE A 11 25.86 -0.79 -32.57
CA ILE A 11 26.26 -1.68 -31.45
C ILE A 11 27.34 -2.63 -32.06
N PRO A 12 28.32 -3.24 -31.34
CA PRO A 12 29.10 -2.92 -30.12
C PRO A 12 30.64 -2.98 -30.41
N PRO A 13 31.52 -3.17 -29.40
CA PRO A 13 32.12 -4.51 -29.28
C PRO A 13 32.26 -5.03 -27.83
N SER A 14 31.92 -6.30 -27.67
CA SER A 14 32.34 -7.21 -26.60
C SER A 14 33.72 -7.82 -26.90
N LEU A 15 34.57 -8.04 -25.91
CA LEU A 15 35.69 -9.03 -25.83
C LEU A 15 36.34 -8.75 -24.43
N ASN A 16 36.65 -9.66 -23.50
CA ASN A 16 37.01 -11.07 -23.57
C ASN A 16 36.78 -11.77 -22.22
N ARG A 17 36.30 -13.02 -22.34
CA ARG A 17 36.36 -14.10 -21.34
C ARG A 17 37.73 -14.77 -21.46
N VAL A 18 38.44 -14.96 -20.35
CA VAL A 18 39.56 -15.91 -20.27
C VAL A 18 39.24 -16.91 -19.17
N ALA A 19 39.08 -18.17 -19.58
CA ALA A 19 39.14 -19.34 -18.71
C ALA A 19 40.48 -20.02 -18.98
N GLN A 20 41.20 -20.42 -17.92
CA GLN A 20 42.12 -21.55 -17.96
C GLN A 20 42.13 -22.28 -16.60
N ILE A 21 42.42 -23.58 -16.69
CA ILE A 21 42.12 -24.68 -15.79
C ILE A 21 43.44 -25.26 -15.23
N GLY A 22 43.52 -25.48 -13.90
CA GLY A 22 44.21 -26.57 -13.16
C GLY A 22 45.76 -26.64 -13.15
N PRO A 23 46.41 -27.49 -12.30
CA PRO A 23 45.86 -28.47 -11.34
C PRO A 23 46.49 -28.51 -9.90
N SER A 24 45.74 -29.12 -8.97
CA SER A 24 46.07 -30.00 -7.83
C SER A 24 47.40 -29.84 -7.03
N ASN A 25 47.30 -29.68 -5.70
CA ASN A 25 47.66 -30.74 -4.74
C ASN A 25 47.31 -30.40 -3.27
N HIS A 26 46.92 -31.46 -2.56
CA HIS A 26 46.54 -31.59 -1.15
C HIS A 26 47.45 -30.88 -0.13
N VAL A 27 46.88 -30.49 1.03
CA VAL A 27 47.16 -31.06 2.38
C VAL A 27 46.79 -30.05 3.50
N ASN A 28 46.00 -30.54 4.47
CA ASN A 28 45.79 -30.09 5.86
C ASN A 28 44.89 -28.88 6.19
N SER A 29 43.72 -29.21 6.74
CA SER A 29 42.93 -28.40 7.68
C SER A 29 43.71 -28.07 8.95
N PRO A 30 43.41 -26.91 9.56
CA PRO A 30 43.15 -26.90 10.99
C PRO A 30 41.80 -26.24 11.30
N SER A 31 41.09 -26.84 12.25
CA SER A 31 39.92 -26.29 12.93
C SER A 31 40.26 -24.91 13.50
N SER A 32 39.48 -23.88 13.16
CA SER A 32 39.52 -22.60 13.85
C SER A 32 38.12 -22.00 13.97
N GLY A 33 37.56 -22.14 15.17
CA GLY A 33 36.65 -21.21 15.85
C GLY A 33 35.50 -20.59 15.06
N THR A 34 34.27 -20.98 15.39
CA THR A 34 33.10 -20.11 15.27
C THR A 34 33.40 -18.77 15.96
N PRO A 35 33.13 -17.61 15.33
CA PRO A 35 33.29 -16.33 16.00
C PRO A 35 32.26 -16.24 17.13
N THR A 36 32.71 -16.17 18.37
CA THR A 36 31.89 -15.76 19.50
C THR A 36 31.54 -14.29 19.33
N PHE A 37 30.30 -14.01 18.94
CA PHE A 37 29.75 -12.67 19.04
C PHE A 37 29.57 -12.32 20.51
N HIS A 38 30.19 -11.22 20.94
CA HIS A 38 29.93 -10.66 22.26
C HIS A 38 28.49 -10.13 22.28
N THR A 39 27.60 -10.86 22.94
CA THR A 39 26.27 -10.37 23.30
C THR A 39 26.42 -9.17 24.23
N TRP A 40 25.63 -8.12 23.99
CA TRP A 40 25.57 -6.93 24.82
C TRP A 40 25.22 -7.29 26.28
N PRO A 41 25.77 -6.58 27.29
CA PRO A 41 25.70 -6.99 28.70
C PRO A 41 24.30 -6.94 29.33
N PHE A 42 23.28 -6.48 28.62
CA PHE A 42 21.88 -6.51 29.07
C PHE A 42 21.11 -7.77 28.64
N MET A 43 21.74 -8.70 27.91
CA MET A 43 21.13 -9.97 27.48
C MET A 43 21.67 -11.19 28.23
N SER A 44 21.86 -11.06 29.55
CA SER A 44 22.02 -12.23 30.41
C SER A 44 20.64 -12.76 30.77
N ALA A 45 20.14 -13.72 29.98
CA ALA A 45 18.97 -14.49 30.38
C ALA A 45 19.43 -15.61 31.31
N ASP A 46 19.25 -15.42 32.62
CA ASP A 46 19.22 -16.53 33.56
C ASP A 46 17.98 -17.38 33.27
N PRO A 47 18.12 -18.68 32.94
CA PRO A 47 16.97 -19.56 32.81
C PRO A 47 16.69 -20.15 34.19
N ASN A 48 15.81 -19.49 34.96
CA ASN A 48 15.12 -20.20 36.03
C ASN A 48 13.67 -19.75 36.18
N ASP A 49 12.83 -20.77 36.14
CA ASP A 49 11.38 -20.78 36.00
C ASP A 49 10.60 -20.05 37.10
N SER A 50 9.64 -19.23 36.67
CA SER A 50 8.30 -19.03 37.27
C SER A 50 7.51 -17.88 36.59
N ALA A 51 8.13 -17.12 35.68
CA ALA A 51 7.47 -16.01 34.96
C ALA A 51 6.63 -16.44 33.73
N SER A 52 6.70 -17.72 33.34
CA SER A 52 6.18 -18.21 32.07
C SER A 52 4.65 -18.21 31.95
N GLN A 53 3.91 -18.28 33.07
CA GLN A 53 2.43 -18.28 33.03
C GLN A 53 1.80 -16.87 33.08
N VAL A 54 2.46 -15.89 33.72
CA VAL A 54 1.97 -14.51 33.78
C VAL A 54 2.17 -13.78 32.44
N LEU A 55 3.25 -14.11 31.72
CA LEU A 55 3.54 -13.56 30.39
C LEU A 55 2.55 -14.01 29.30
N ILE A 56 2.05 -15.24 29.36
CA ILE A 56 1.12 -15.77 28.34
C ILE A 56 -0.25 -15.10 28.46
N CYS A 57 -0.75 -14.88 29.68
CA CYS A 57 -2.03 -14.20 29.91
C CYS A 57 -1.97 -12.71 29.51
N GLY A 58 -0.88 -12.00 29.88
CA GLY A 58 -0.67 -10.60 29.48
C GLY A 58 -0.53 -10.42 27.97
N ARG A 59 0.18 -11.32 27.28
CA ARG A 59 0.36 -11.28 25.82
C ARG A 59 -0.93 -11.59 25.06
N HIS A 60 -1.75 -12.52 25.55
CA HIS A 60 -3.03 -12.84 24.94
C HIS A 60 -4.03 -11.68 25.04
N ASN A 61 -4.13 -11.06 26.22
CA ASN A 61 -5.01 -9.90 26.44
C ASN A 61 -4.56 -8.67 25.64
N TYR A 62 -3.24 -8.45 25.51
CA TYR A 62 -2.70 -7.37 24.67
C TYR A 62 -3.00 -7.60 23.19
N ASN A 63 -2.90 -8.84 22.71
CA ASN A 63 -3.17 -9.19 21.32
C ASN A 63 -4.66 -9.03 20.97
N ILE A 64 -5.57 -9.45 21.86
CA ILE A 64 -7.01 -9.22 21.68
C ILE A 64 -7.33 -7.72 21.64
N LYS A 65 -6.80 -6.94 22.59
CA LYS A 65 -7.05 -5.49 22.63
C LYS A 65 -6.55 -4.78 21.37
N ALA A 66 -5.34 -5.11 20.90
CA ALA A 66 -4.79 -4.54 19.68
C ALA A 66 -5.61 -4.94 18.44
N GLN A 67 -6.07 -6.20 18.38
CA GLN A 67 -6.93 -6.68 17.31
C GLN A 67 -8.28 -5.93 17.29
N ASP A 68 -8.89 -5.71 18.45
CA ASP A 68 -10.16 -4.97 18.59
C ASP A 68 -9.98 -3.50 18.18
N GLU A 69 -8.86 -2.86 18.55
CA GLU A 69 -8.52 -1.49 18.15
C GLU A 69 -8.28 -1.37 16.63
N HIS A 70 -7.59 -2.35 16.03
CA HIS A 70 -7.41 -2.40 14.58
C HIS A 70 -8.74 -2.59 13.86
N LEU A 71 -9.62 -3.47 14.37
CA LEU A 71 -10.92 -3.71 13.76
C LEU A 71 -11.81 -2.46 13.85
N ALA A 72 -11.88 -1.80 15.00
CA ALA A 72 -12.63 -0.56 15.16
C ALA A 72 -12.14 0.53 14.19
N SER A 73 -10.81 0.68 14.08
CA SER A 73 -10.22 1.63 13.13
C SER A 73 -10.53 1.25 11.68
N MET A 74 -10.58 -0.06 11.36
CA MET A 74 -10.93 -0.55 10.05
C MET A 74 -12.41 -0.27 9.70
N GLU A 75 -13.32 -0.44 10.66
CA GLU A 75 -14.74 -0.09 10.48
C GLU A 75 -14.92 1.40 10.19
N ASP A 76 -14.20 2.27 10.91
CA ASP A 76 -14.23 3.72 10.68
C ASP A 76 -13.76 4.07 9.26
N ILE A 77 -12.68 3.45 8.78
CA ILE A 77 -12.15 3.67 7.42
C ILE A 77 -13.14 3.15 6.36
N VAL A 78 -13.69 1.95 6.57
CA VAL A 78 -14.62 1.31 5.64
C VAL A 78 -15.94 2.07 5.54
N SER A 79 -16.38 2.74 6.61
CA SER A 79 -17.60 3.55 6.58
C SER A 79 -17.57 4.65 5.51
N HIS A 80 -16.38 5.16 5.17
CA HIS A 80 -16.19 6.20 4.15
C HIS A 80 -16.13 5.66 2.72
N LEU A 81 -16.18 4.34 2.55
CA LEU A 81 -16.13 3.71 1.23
C LEU A 81 -17.35 4.07 0.39
N GLU A 82 -18.46 4.51 0.98
CA GLU A 82 -19.61 5.08 0.27
C GLU A 82 -19.24 6.27 -0.62
N LEU A 83 -18.13 6.96 -0.33
CA LEU A 83 -17.59 8.06 -1.12
C LEU A 83 -16.80 7.60 -2.35
N LEU A 84 -16.70 6.30 -2.62
CA LEU A 84 -15.97 5.75 -3.76
C LEU A 84 -16.36 6.37 -5.13
N PRO A 85 -17.64 6.69 -5.41
CA PRO A 85 -17.99 7.40 -6.65
C PRO A 85 -17.38 8.82 -6.73
N VAL A 86 -17.35 9.54 -5.61
CA VAL A 86 -16.74 10.87 -5.53
C VAL A 86 -15.23 10.77 -5.71
N ILE A 87 -14.60 9.81 -5.03
CA ILE A 87 -13.17 9.51 -5.15
C ILE A 87 -12.80 9.19 -6.61
N ASP A 88 -13.57 8.33 -7.27
CA ASP A 88 -13.35 7.95 -8.66
C ASP A 88 -13.38 9.17 -9.59
N LYS A 89 -14.43 10.00 -9.48
CA LYS A 89 -14.54 11.26 -10.23
C LYS A 89 -13.32 12.17 -10.01
N ARG A 90 -12.91 12.33 -8.76
CA ARG A 90 -11.77 13.16 -8.36
C ARG A 90 -10.44 12.66 -8.92
N LEU A 91 -10.25 11.35 -8.97
CA LEU A 91 -9.05 10.75 -9.54
C LEU A 91 -9.04 10.87 -11.07
N HIS A 92 -10.20 10.76 -11.72
CA HIS A 92 -10.33 11.08 -13.15
C HIS A 92 -9.95 12.53 -13.47
N GLU A 93 -10.40 13.48 -12.65
CA GLU A 93 -10.00 14.89 -12.75
C GLU A 93 -8.49 15.05 -12.49
N TYR A 94 -7.96 14.45 -11.43
CA TYR A 94 -6.55 14.47 -11.08
C TYR A 94 -5.65 14.10 -12.26
N TYR A 95 -5.96 13.00 -12.94
CA TYR A 95 -5.18 12.54 -14.09
C TYR A 95 -5.42 13.33 -15.38
N SER A 96 -6.45 14.16 -15.43
CA SER A 96 -6.68 15.07 -16.56
C SER A 96 -5.78 16.31 -16.49
N PHE A 97 -5.33 16.69 -15.29
CA PHE A 97 -4.52 17.91 -15.06
C PHE A 97 -3.10 17.64 -14.54
N SER A 98 -2.86 16.49 -13.88
CA SER A 98 -1.58 16.17 -13.25
C SER A 98 -0.52 15.81 -14.29
N GLN A 99 0.55 16.59 -14.36
CA GLN A 99 1.71 16.31 -15.22
C GLN A 99 2.72 15.34 -14.57
N VAL A 100 2.59 15.04 -13.27
CA VAL A 100 3.60 14.28 -12.48
C VAL A 100 2.95 13.37 -11.43
N ALA A 101 1.93 12.61 -11.80
CA ALA A 101 1.37 11.60 -10.90
C ALA A 101 2.39 10.47 -10.66
N LEU A 102 2.70 10.17 -9.39
CA LEU A 102 3.60 9.05 -9.04
C LEU A 102 2.99 7.71 -9.44
N VAL A 103 1.71 7.50 -9.10
CA VAL A 103 1.01 6.26 -9.40
C VAL A 103 0.49 6.32 -10.85
N PRO A 104 0.82 5.33 -11.69
CA PRO A 104 0.31 5.27 -13.06
C PRO A 104 -1.23 5.23 -13.11
N ARG A 105 -1.81 6.09 -13.96
CA ARG A 105 -3.27 6.13 -14.20
C ARG A 105 -3.91 4.76 -14.46
N PRO A 106 -3.33 3.87 -15.30
CA PRO A 106 -3.94 2.57 -15.55
C PRO A 106 -4.08 1.72 -14.27
N ILE A 107 -3.14 1.83 -13.33
CA ILE A 107 -3.18 1.09 -12.07
C ILE A 107 -4.32 1.59 -11.19
N VAL A 108 -4.45 2.91 -11.02
CA VAL A 108 -5.51 3.47 -10.17
C VAL A 108 -6.91 3.16 -10.71
N LEU A 109 -7.12 3.33 -12.02
CA LEU A 109 -8.41 3.04 -12.62
C LEU A 109 -8.76 1.54 -12.57
N GLN A 110 -7.77 0.67 -12.77
CA GLN A 110 -7.96 -0.77 -12.65
C GLN A 110 -8.25 -1.19 -11.20
N LEU A 111 -7.59 -0.57 -10.21
CA LEU A 111 -7.88 -0.81 -8.79
C LEU A 111 -9.31 -0.41 -8.43
N ILE A 112 -9.76 0.80 -8.82
CA ILE A 112 -11.15 1.24 -8.56
C ILE A 112 -12.16 0.28 -9.19
N THR A 113 -11.91 -0.13 -10.44
CA THR A 113 -12.76 -1.10 -11.15
C THR A 113 -12.79 -2.45 -10.42
N SER A 114 -11.62 -2.98 -10.04
CA SER A 114 -11.47 -4.23 -9.29
C SER A 114 -12.20 -4.18 -7.95
N ILE A 115 -12.08 -3.08 -7.20
CA ILE A 115 -12.78 -2.85 -5.93
C ILE A 115 -14.29 -2.87 -6.13
N ARG A 116 -14.81 -2.09 -7.09
CA ARG A 116 -16.27 -2.06 -7.34
C ARG A 116 -16.81 -3.44 -7.70
N ILE A 117 -16.17 -4.13 -8.63
CA ILE A 117 -16.60 -5.46 -9.07
C ILE A 117 -16.54 -6.46 -7.92
N GLY A 118 -15.44 -6.48 -7.15
CA GLY A 118 -15.28 -7.44 -6.05
C GLY A 118 -16.23 -7.20 -4.91
N LEU A 119 -16.44 -5.95 -4.50
CA LEU A 119 -17.37 -5.62 -3.43
C LEU A 119 -18.82 -5.91 -3.85
N ALA A 120 -19.18 -5.66 -5.11
CA ALA A 120 -20.51 -5.99 -5.62
C ALA A 120 -20.72 -7.50 -5.68
N ALA A 121 -19.72 -8.25 -6.17
CA ALA A 121 -19.76 -9.71 -6.22
C ALA A 121 -19.84 -10.36 -4.84
N ALA A 122 -19.20 -9.76 -3.83
CA ALA A 122 -19.26 -10.20 -2.44
C ALA A 122 -20.55 -9.76 -1.71
N GLY A 123 -21.36 -8.89 -2.31
CA GLY A 123 -22.59 -8.37 -1.72
C GLY A 123 -22.38 -7.27 -0.67
N TYR A 124 -21.19 -6.65 -0.65
CA TYR A 124 -20.87 -5.55 0.26
C TYR A 124 -21.34 -4.19 -0.24
N ILE A 125 -21.47 -4.01 -1.56
CA ILE A 125 -22.03 -2.79 -2.13
C ILE A 125 -23.24 -3.10 -3.00
N LYS A 126 -24.14 -2.14 -3.03
CA LYS A 126 -25.20 -2.05 -4.02
C LYS A 126 -25.17 -0.66 -4.64
N GLU A 127 -25.14 -0.61 -5.96
CA GLU A 127 -25.30 0.64 -6.70
C GLU A 127 -26.78 1.02 -6.68
N GLU A 128 -27.10 2.15 -6.04
CA GLU A 128 -28.47 2.68 -6.00
C GLU A 128 -28.71 3.63 -7.18
N ARG A 129 -27.72 4.48 -7.46
CA ARG A 129 -27.68 5.46 -8.56
C ARG A 129 -26.25 5.55 -9.11
N ALA A 130 -26.08 6.24 -10.24
CA ALA A 130 -24.79 6.38 -10.91
C ALA A 130 -23.65 6.91 -10.00
N ASP A 131 -23.99 7.70 -8.97
CA ASP A 131 -23.03 8.33 -8.06
C ASP A 131 -23.24 7.96 -6.59
N GLU A 132 -24.03 6.91 -6.30
CA GLU A 132 -24.43 6.56 -4.94
C GLU A 132 -24.33 5.05 -4.71
N ILE A 133 -23.50 4.66 -3.74
CA ILE A 133 -23.36 3.27 -3.31
C ILE A 133 -23.67 3.15 -1.84
N SER A 134 -24.41 2.10 -1.48
CA SER A 134 -24.68 1.76 -0.08
C SER A 134 -23.77 0.62 0.36
N ILE A 135 -23.13 0.79 1.52
CA ILE A 135 -22.32 -0.27 2.15
C ILE A 135 -23.22 -1.17 2.99
N HIS A 136 -23.13 -2.47 2.76
CA HIS A 136 -23.80 -3.51 3.54
C HIS A 136 -22.75 -4.35 4.26
N HIS A 137 -23.09 -4.84 5.46
CA HIS A 137 -22.20 -5.69 6.25
C HIS A 137 -20.81 -5.07 6.51
N GLY A 138 -20.76 -3.76 6.83
CA GLY A 138 -19.50 -3.01 7.03
C GLY A 138 -18.52 -3.68 8.00
N SER A 139 -18.99 -4.21 9.14
CA SER A 139 -18.15 -4.96 10.07
C SER A 139 -17.51 -6.20 9.45
N ARG A 140 -18.25 -6.96 8.65
CA ARG A 140 -17.71 -8.15 7.96
C ARG A 140 -16.71 -7.74 6.87
N LEU A 141 -16.98 -6.67 6.14
CA LEU A 141 -16.03 -6.10 5.19
C LEU A 141 -14.74 -5.66 5.89
N ALA A 142 -14.84 -5.00 7.05
CA ALA A 142 -13.69 -4.61 7.86
C ALA A 142 -12.88 -5.83 8.31
N GLU A 143 -13.52 -6.90 8.78
CA GLU A 143 -12.84 -8.16 9.12
C GLU A 143 -12.12 -8.78 7.92
N ASP A 144 -12.74 -8.78 6.74
CA ASP A 144 -12.14 -9.34 5.52
C ASP A 144 -10.95 -8.51 5.04
N ILE A 145 -11.05 -7.17 5.07
CA ILE A 145 -9.93 -6.27 4.74
C ILE A 145 -8.81 -6.43 5.76
N LEU A 146 -9.12 -6.52 7.06
CA LEU A 146 -8.14 -6.75 8.11
C LEU A 146 -7.38 -8.05 7.87
N ARG A 147 -8.10 -9.14 7.58
CA ARG A 147 -7.51 -10.45 7.27
C ARG A 147 -6.64 -10.39 6.01
N SER A 148 -7.14 -9.75 4.95
CA SER A 148 -6.39 -9.61 3.71
C SER A 148 -5.11 -8.82 3.95
N SER A 149 -5.20 -7.67 4.63
CA SER A 149 -4.08 -6.76 4.90
C SER A 149 -2.98 -7.39 5.76
N SER A 150 -3.33 -8.31 6.65
CA SER A 150 -2.36 -9.08 7.46
C SER A 150 -1.71 -10.26 6.72
N SER A 151 -2.13 -10.56 5.49
CA SER A 151 -1.59 -11.67 4.70
C SER A 151 -0.39 -11.25 3.85
N GLU A 152 0.52 -12.18 3.57
CA GLU A 152 1.64 -11.95 2.62
C GLU A 152 1.12 -11.79 1.18
N VAL A 153 1.83 -11.00 0.38
CA VAL A 153 1.52 -10.78 -1.04
C VAL A 153 2.71 -11.22 -1.88
N ASP A 154 2.52 -12.23 -2.73
CA ASP A 154 3.56 -12.69 -3.64
C ASP A 154 3.50 -11.89 -4.96
N ILE A 155 4.53 -11.08 -5.22
CA ILE A 155 4.66 -10.29 -6.44
C ILE A 155 5.72 -10.95 -7.31
N THR A 156 5.26 -11.64 -8.35
CA THR A 156 6.13 -12.34 -9.29
C THR A 156 6.43 -11.49 -10.54
N PRO A 157 7.57 -11.69 -11.23
CA PRO A 157 7.95 -10.87 -12.40
C PRO A 157 7.03 -11.02 -13.62
N ASP A 158 6.22 -12.08 -13.68
CA ASP A 158 5.27 -12.41 -14.73
C ASP A 158 3.86 -11.87 -14.48
N LEU A 159 3.68 -11.17 -13.36
CA LEU A 159 2.41 -10.58 -12.96
C LEU A 159 1.99 -9.47 -13.94
N ASP A 160 0.85 -9.66 -14.59
CA ASP A 160 0.25 -8.61 -15.40
C ASP A 160 -0.48 -7.56 -14.54
N LEU A 161 -0.95 -6.50 -15.18
CA LEU A 161 -1.64 -5.40 -14.50
C LEU A 161 -2.91 -5.86 -13.77
N GLU A 162 -3.68 -6.75 -14.39
CA GLU A 162 -4.96 -7.22 -13.84
C GLU A 162 -4.70 -8.09 -12.61
N ALA A 163 -3.75 -9.02 -12.71
CA ALA A 163 -3.31 -9.87 -11.63
C ALA A 163 -2.73 -9.05 -10.46
N PHE A 164 -1.92 -8.02 -10.75
CA PHE A 164 -1.45 -7.09 -9.72
C PHE A 164 -2.61 -6.39 -9.00
N CYS A 165 -3.56 -5.81 -9.75
CA CYS A 165 -4.71 -5.15 -9.13
C CYS A 165 -5.63 -6.12 -8.36
N ALA A 166 -5.65 -7.40 -8.70
CA ALA A 166 -6.38 -8.44 -7.99
C ALA A 166 -5.73 -8.86 -6.65
N LEU A 167 -4.43 -8.58 -6.44
CA LEU A 167 -3.75 -8.80 -5.15
C LEU A 167 -4.12 -7.75 -4.10
N PHE A 168 -4.55 -6.57 -4.55
CA PHE A 168 -4.77 -5.38 -3.70
C PHE A 168 -6.21 -4.87 -3.73
N GLY A 169 -7.06 -5.44 -4.58
CA GLY A 169 -8.46 -5.09 -4.77
C GLY A 169 -9.33 -6.34 -4.86
N GLY A 170 -10.57 -6.15 -5.29
CA GLY A 170 -11.49 -7.27 -5.50
C GLY A 170 -11.76 -8.06 -4.21
N ALA A 171 -11.56 -9.38 -4.26
CA ALA A 171 -11.69 -10.27 -3.09
C ALA A 171 -10.51 -10.16 -2.11
N ASN A 172 -9.36 -9.64 -2.56
CA ASN A 172 -8.17 -9.39 -1.73
C ASN A 172 -8.04 -7.90 -1.47
N PHE A 173 -9.14 -7.25 -1.11
CA PHE A 173 -9.13 -5.82 -0.88
C PHE A 173 -8.35 -5.50 0.40
N ARG A 174 -7.36 -4.62 0.30
CA ARG A 174 -6.41 -4.32 1.37
C ARG A 174 -6.46 -2.85 1.76
N ILE A 175 -6.12 -2.58 3.02
CA ILE A 175 -6.26 -1.26 3.63
C ILE A 175 -5.35 -0.21 2.98
N GLU A 176 -4.14 -0.59 2.55
CA GLU A 176 -3.24 0.34 1.86
C GLU A 176 -3.83 0.84 0.53
N THR A 177 -4.66 0.04 -0.14
CA THR A 177 -5.33 0.45 -1.37
C THR A 177 -6.38 1.50 -1.08
N LEU A 178 -7.19 1.30 -0.04
CA LEU A 178 -8.21 2.27 0.36
C LEU A 178 -7.58 3.58 0.83
N GLY A 179 -6.53 3.48 1.65
CA GLY A 179 -5.72 4.62 2.06
C GLY A 179 -5.18 5.39 0.86
N LEU A 180 -4.66 4.70 -0.17
CA LEU A 180 -4.09 5.33 -1.36
C LEU A 180 -5.15 6.15 -2.10
N LEU A 181 -6.33 5.57 -2.30
CA LEU A 181 -7.44 6.25 -2.98
C LEU A 181 -7.91 7.48 -2.18
N TYR A 182 -8.04 7.37 -0.86
CA TYR A 182 -8.40 8.52 0.00
C TYR A 182 -7.37 9.64 -0.08
N THR A 183 -6.08 9.34 0.09
CA THR A 183 -5.03 10.37 0.04
C THR A 183 -4.95 11.02 -1.33
N MET A 184 -5.04 10.24 -2.41
CA MET A 184 -5.02 10.79 -3.77
C MET A 184 -6.26 11.65 -4.04
N ALA A 185 -7.45 11.28 -3.53
CA ALA A 185 -8.66 12.08 -3.64
C ALA A 185 -8.56 13.41 -2.88
N ALA A 186 -8.02 13.39 -1.66
CA ALA A 186 -7.73 14.61 -0.89
C ALA A 186 -6.80 15.54 -1.68
N ARG A 187 -5.68 15.00 -2.16
CA ARG A 187 -4.69 15.77 -2.92
C ARG A 187 -5.26 16.31 -4.23
N SER A 188 -6.06 15.51 -4.94
CA SER A 188 -6.71 15.98 -6.16
C SER A 188 -7.63 17.17 -5.91
N SER A 189 -8.36 17.16 -4.80
CA SER A 189 -9.32 18.21 -4.46
C SER A 189 -8.62 19.54 -4.16
N LEU A 190 -7.38 19.52 -3.65
CA LEU A 190 -6.55 20.71 -3.48
C LEU A 190 -6.15 21.38 -4.82
N TYR A 191 -5.96 20.60 -5.89
CA TYR A 191 -5.60 21.16 -7.20
C TYR A 191 -6.79 21.75 -7.97
N VAL A 192 -8.02 21.38 -7.63
CA VAL A 192 -9.24 21.80 -8.35
C VAL A 192 -9.86 23.09 -7.77
N ILE A 193 -9.27 23.68 -6.73
CA ILE A 193 -9.74 24.91 -6.04
C ILE A 193 -10.01 26.10 -7.00
N GLY A 194 -9.48 26.08 -8.23
CA GLY A 194 -9.74 27.10 -9.24
C GLY A 194 -10.97 26.93 -10.14
N HIS A 195 -11.68 25.79 -10.15
CA HIS A 195 -12.70 25.46 -11.17
C HIS A 195 -14.04 25.01 -10.55
N GLY A 196 -14.83 25.99 -10.11
CA GLY A 196 -16.27 25.85 -9.84
C GLY A 196 -16.61 25.23 -8.48
N HIS A 197 -17.66 25.77 -7.85
CA HIS A 197 -18.10 25.39 -6.51
C HIS A 197 -18.70 23.96 -6.51
N ASP A 198 -17.86 22.97 -6.19
CA ASP A 198 -18.29 21.59 -5.92
C ASP A 198 -18.37 21.40 -4.40
N LYS A 199 -19.46 20.80 -3.90
CA LYS A 199 -19.65 20.52 -2.46
C LYS A 199 -18.56 19.63 -1.86
N TYR A 200 -17.84 18.87 -2.69
CA TYR A 200 -16.70 18.04 -2.28
C TYR A 200 -15.33 18.71 -2.54
N GLN A 201 -15.31 20.03 -2.77
CA GLN A 201 -14.13 20.88 -2.61
C GLN A 201 -14.10 21.52 -1.21
N ASP A 202 -15.02 21.13 -0.32
CA ASP A 202 -15.04 21.59 1.06
C ASP A 202 -13.81 21.06 1.82
N ASP A 203 -13.21 21.91 2.64
CA ASP A 203 -12.09 21.61 3.54
C ASP A 203 -12.41 20.38 4.41
N GLY A 204 -13.70 20.15 4.70
CA GLY A 204 -14.19 18.94 5.37
C GLY A 204 -13.80 17.64 4.66
N PHE A 205 -14.11 17.52 3.37
CA PHE A 205 -13.80 16.32 2.57
C PHE A 205 -12.29 16.10 2.48
N ILE A 206 -11.52 17.17 2.22
CA ILE A 206 -10.06 17.10 2.10
C ILE A 206 -9.44 16.61 3.41
N ARG A 207 -9.89 17.16 4.54
CA ARG A 207 -9.39 16.78 5.87
C ARG A 207 -9.77 15.36 6.24
N GLU A 208 -10.99 14.93 5.98
CA GLU A 208 -11.44 13.55 6.26
C GLU A 208 -10.67 12.53 5.41
N MET A 209 -10.58 12.73 4.10
CA MET A 209 -9.83 11.83 3.22
C MET A 209 -8.33 11.81 3.56
N GLY A 210 -7.76 12.96 3.93
CA GLY A 210 -6.38 13.02 4.43
C GLY A 210 -6.19 12.25 5.74
N TRP A 211 -7.11 12.41 6.69
CA TRP A 211 -7.10 11.71 7.97
C TRP A 211 -7.19 10.19 7.78
N TYR A 212 -8.18 9.72 7.02
CA TYR A 212 -8.37 8.29 6.78
C TYR A 212 -7.25 7.69 5.91
N GLY A 213 -6.67 8.46 5.00
CA GLY A 213 -5.47 8.07 4.28
C GLY A 213 -4.27 7.84 5.20
N ASN A 214 -4.06 8.72 6.17
CA ASN A 214 -2.98 8.57 7.16
C ASN A 214 -3.24 7.41 8.13
N LEU A 215 -4.47 7.29 8.62
CA LEU A 215 -4.91 6.20 9.48
C LEU A 215 -4.71 4.83 8.80
N SER A 216 -5.08 4.74 7.51
CA SER A 216 -4.87 3.54 6.70
C SER A 216 -3.39 3.19 6.55
N LEU A 217 -2.52 4.19 6.34
CA LEU A 217 -1.07 3.96 6.24
C LEU A 217 -0.48 3.43 7.55
N ARG A 218 -0.93 3.97 8.70
CA ARG A 218 -0.49 3.50 10.01
C ARG A 218 -0.90 2.04 10.22
N LEU A 219 -2.16 1.71 9.99
CA LEU A 219 -2.65 0.33 10.10
C LEU A 219 -1.96 -0.60 9.11
N ALA A 220 -1.75 -0.19 7.86
CA ALA A 220 -1.05 -1.00 6.87
C ALA A 220 0.35 -1.39 7.35
N ARG A 221 1.08 -0.48 7.99
CA ARG A 221 2.42 -0.74 8.56
C ARG A 221 2.41 -1.66 9.77
N GLU A 222 1.33 -1.62 10.56
CA GLU A 222 1.16 -2.48 11.74
C GLU A 222 0.72 -3.90 11.36
N LEU A 223 -0.07 -4.04 10.30
CA LEU A 223 -0.68 -5.29 9.87
C LEU A 223 0.18 -6.06 8.86
N ALA A 224 0.75 -5.38 7.86
CA ALA A 224 1.36 -6.04 6.72
C ALA A 224 2.70 -6.70 7.11
N PRO A 225 2.93 -7.98 6.72
CA PRO A 225 4.19 -8.67 6.99
C PRO A 225 5.37 -8.08 6.20
N GLN A 226 5.08 -7.36 5.12
CA GLN A 226 6.06 -6.77 4.22
C GLN A 226 5.58 -5.43 3.65
N THR A 227 6.53 -4.60 3.21
CA THR A 227 6.21 -3.35 2.51
C THR A 227 5.88 -3.62 1.05
N THR A 228 4.70 -3.18 0.62
CA THR A 228 4.19 -3.34 -0.75
C THR A 228 4.39 -2.05 -1.56
N ASP A 229 4.30 -2.15 -2.89
CA ASP A 229 4.35 -0.97 -3.77
C ASP A 229 3.20 0.00 -3.46
N ILE A 230 1.99 -0.51 -3.22
CA ILE A 230 0.83 0.30 -2.82
C ILE A 230 1.12 1.07 -1.53
N MET A 231 1.71 0.43 -0.51
CA MET A 231 2.07 1.10 0.74
C MET A 231 3.15 2.16 0.54
N THR A 232 4.11 1.92 -0.37
CA THR A 232 5.15 2.89 -0.73
C THR A 232 4.54 4.12 -1.41
N TRP A 233 3.62 3.91 -2.35
CA TRP A 233 2.88 5.00 -3.00
C TRP A 233 2.01 5.76 -2.00
N LEU A 234 1.30 5.06 -1.11
CA LEU A 234 0.49 5.67 -0.06
C LEU A 234 1.34 6.56 0.86
N ALA A 235 2.52 6.07 1.26
CA ALA A 235 3.44 6.85 2.09
C ALA A 235 3.91 8.12 1.39
N HIS A 236 4.22 8.04 0.09
CA HIS A 236 4.59 9.20 -0.71
C HIS A 236 3.43 10.20 -0.84
N GLU A 237 2.23 9.72 -1.17
CA GLU A 237 1.04 10.55 -1.30
C GLU A 237 0.71 11.28 0.02
N ASN A 238 0.85 10.59 1.15
CA ASN A 238 0.66 11.20 2.48
C ASN A 238 1.68 12.30 2.74
N LEU A 239 2.96 12.05 2.44
CA LEU A 239 4.01 13.05 2.61
C LEU A 239 3.71 14.32 1.80
N GLN A 240 3.32 14.15 0.53
CA GLN A 240 2.94 15.27 -0.34
C GLN A 240 1.75 16.05 0.23
N LEU A 241 0.72 15.34 0.70
CA LEU A 241 -0.46 15.98 1.28
C LEU A 241 -0.12 16.78 2.55
N THR A 242 0.70 16.22 3.45
CA THR A 242 1.17 16.94 4.66
C THR A 242 1.95 18.20 4.29
N THR A 243 2.86 18.13 3.31
CA THR A 243 3.63 19.31 2.89
C THR A 243 2.75 20.42 2.31
N LEU A 244 1.62 20.06 1.67
CA LEU A 244 0.66 21.05 1.15
C LEU A 244 -0.09 21.75 2.27
N PHE A 245 -0.53 21.02 3.30
CA PHE A 245 -1.19 21.61 4.46
C PHE A 245 -0.26 22.53 5.27
N GLU A 246 1.01 22.14 5.44
CA GLU A 246 2.00 22.97 6.13
C GLU A 246 2.37 24.22 5.32
N GLY A 247 2.40 24.12 3.99
CA GLY A 247 2.62 25.25 3.10
C GLY A 247 1.49 26.28 3.11
N ASP A 248 0.23 25.82 3.20
CA ASP A 248 -0.96 26.68 3.25
C ASP A 248 -1.08 27.42 4.59
N ALA A 249 -0.69 26.77 5.70
CA ALA A 249 -0.66 27.39 7.03
C ALA A 249 0.41 28.50 7.20
N MET A 250 1.35 28.64 6.26
CA MET A 250 2.42 29.65 6.29
C MET A 250 2.22 30.80 5.27
N SER A 251 1.09 30.85 4.56
CA SER A 251 0.73 31.97 3.66
C SER A 251 -0.31 32.89 4.27
#